data_AF-A0A9Q3HH11-F1
#
_entry.id   AF-A0A9Q3HH11-F1
#
_cell.length_a   1.000
_cell.length_b   1.000
_cell.length_c   1.000
_cell.angle_alpha   90.00
_cell.angle_beta   90.00
_cell.angle_gamma   90.00
#
_symmetry.space_group_name_H-M   'P 1'
#
loop_
_entity.id
_entity.type
_entity.pdbx_description
1 polymer ?
#
loop_
_entity_poly.entity_id
_entity_poly.type
_entity_poly.pdbx_seq_one_letter_code
_entity_poly.pdbx_strand_id
1 'polypeptide(L)'
;MIMSKTNYNLECFVTKEKYLYNCGNGRKPKQSLDTNNYQKTGISWSQLNRLPYWDPVLCVSLGVMNNSYEGVLHHHFGFHWGFDTDLIQQTKMKSGRSGMEFKSMDLDDSETSNEESKVFAVECLSNDSKQTIRNKIKDVIVPKGVSQITSKVGTSGNGQLKESEWRVLFSVYIPLVFLDSLFETEPQNHLLLVNTTALIKCTEIVGAKSITQEEAALFPQDYGAYQTTSSQLFKNIKITPNHHYTMHMPEQLMRWGPLIGVSEFGGERLIGTLVKFKNN
;
A
#
# COMPACT_ATOMS: atom_id res chain seq x y z
N MET A 1 -0.24 7.07 -25.50
CA MET A 1 0.80 6.19 -26.09
C MET A 1 2.16 6.54 -25.49
N ILE A 2 2.31 6.27 -24.20
CA ILE A 2 3.55 6.28 -23.42
C ILE A 2 3.22 5.17 -22.39
N MET A 3 3.52 3.90 -22.60
CA MET A 3 4.82 3.32 -22.92
C MET A 3 4.69 2.17 -23.92
N SER A 4 5.10 2.43 -25.16
CA SER A 4 5.69 1.37 -25.99
C SER A 4 7.19 1.67 -26.04
N LYS A 5 8.01 0.75 -25.56
CA LYS A 5 9.48 0.81 -25.60
C LYS A 5 10.15 1.82 -24.65
N THR A 6 9.89 1.69 -23.36
CA THR A 6 10.99 1.82 -22.40
C THR A 6 11.54 0.42 -22.19
N ASN A 7 12.71 0.17 -22.79
CA ASN A 7 13.64 -0.85 -22.32
C ASN A 7 14.02 -0.48 -20.88
N TYR A 8 13.14 -0.76 -19.92
CA TYR A 8 13.65 -1.16 -18.63
C TYR A 8 14.41 -2.46 -18.93
N ASN A 9 15.72 -2.45 -18.72
CA ASN A 9 16.44 -3.69 -18.46
C ASN A 9 15.77 -4.33 -17.24
N LEU A 10 14.66 -5.04 -17.46
CA LEU A 10 14.02 -5.94 -16.51
C LEU A 10 14.85 -7.23 -16.44
N GLU A 11 16.16 -7.11 -16.25
CA GLU A 11 17.01 -8.22 -15.78
C GLU A 11 16.79 -8.50 -14.28
N CYS A 12 15.71 -7.95 -13.69
CA CYS A 12 15.35 -8.13 -12.29
C CYS A 12 14.35 -9.28 -12.06
N PHE A 13 14.10 -10.14 -13.05
CA PHE A 13 13.42 -11.41 -12.77
C PHE A 13 14.41 -12.34 -12.08
N VAL A 14 14.33 -12.41 -10.75
CA VAL A 14 14.96 -13.50 -10.00
C VAL A 14 14.24 -14.78 -10.42
N THR A 15 14.90 -15.65 -11.17
CA THR A 15 14.33 -16.96 -11.50
C THR A 15 14.32 -17.85 -10.26
N LYS A 16 13.51 -18.92 -10.27
CA LYS A 16 13.55 -19.94 -9.22
C LYS A 16 14.97 -20.48 -9.02
N GLU A 17 15.74 -20.71 -10.09
CA GLU A 17 17.14 -21.15 -9.96
C GLU A 17 18.01 -20.10 -9.26
N LYS A 18 17.87 -18.82 -9.63
CA LYS A 18 18.62 -17.73 -8.99
C LYS A 18 18.23 -17.55 -7.52
N TYR A 19 16.95 -17.67 -7.19
CA TYR A 19 16.47 -17.65 -5.81
C TYR A 19 17.05 -18.80 -4.99
N LEU A 20 16.99 -20.03 -5.51
CA LEU A 20 17.52 -21.22 -4.84
C LEU A 20 19.05 -21.16 -4.70
N TYR A 21 19.75 -20.60 -5.69
CA TYR A 21 21.18 -20.33 -5.61
C TYR A 21 21.49 -19.35 -4.47
N ASN A 22 20.72 -18.26 -4.36
CA ASN A 22 20.87 -17.25 -3.31
C ASN A 22 20.54 -17.80 -1.90
N CYS A 23 19.62 -18.77 -1.79
CA CYS A 23 19.34 -19.50 -0.53
C CYS A 23 20.54 -20.34 -0.05
N GLY A 24 21.54 -20.57 -0.91
CA GLY A 24 22.64 -21.50 -0.67
C GLY A 24 22.25 -22.97 -0.87
N ASN A 25 23.21 -23.79 -1.32
CA ASN A 25 23.07 -25.24 -1.61
C ASN A 25 22.79 -26.12 -0.35
N GLY A 26 22.22 -25.57 0.71
CA GLY A 26 22.00 -26.23 1.99
C GLY A 26 20.88 -27.27 1.94
N ARG A 27 21.24 -28.55 1.80
CA ARG A 27 20.32 -29.68 2.05
C ARG A 27 19.81 -29.74 3.51
N LYS A 28 20.27 -28.87 4.43
CA LYS A 28 19.84 -28.77 5.83
C LYS A 28 20.01 -27.33 6.34
N PRO A 29 19.17 -26.88 7.30
CA PRO A 29 19.38 -25.59 7.97
C PRO A 29 20.67 -25.66 8.80
N LYS A 30 21.73 -24.99 8.36
CA LYS A 30 22.83 -24.61 9.24
C LYS A 30 22.62 -23.15 9.61
N GLN A 31 22.14 -22.92 10.83
CA GLN A 31 21.78 -21.61 11.40
C GLN A 31 22.87 -20.51 11.23
N SER A 32 24.13 -20.87 10.97
CA SER A 32 25.24 -19.92 10.84
C SER A 32 25.64 -19.52 9.42
N LEU A 33 25.24 -20.27 8.38
CA LEU A 33 25.56 -19.94 6.98
C LEU A 33 24.42 -19.15 6.30
N ASP A 34 23.19 -19.33 6.77
CA ASP A 34 21.98 -18.67 6.25
C ASP A 34 21.96 -17.16 6.54
N THR A 35 22.48 -16.74 7.70
CA THR A 35 22.49 -15.34 8.15
C THR A 35 23.34 -14.41 7.26
N ASN A 36 24.51 -14.86 6.81
CA ASN A 36 25.40 -14.05 5.96
C ASN A 36 24.86 -13.88 4.52
N ASN A 37 24.15 -14.89 4.00
CA ASN A 37 23.52 -14.78 2.69
C ASN A 37 22.21 -13.99 2.77
N TYR A 38 21.43 -14.16 3.83
CA TYR A 38 20.24 -13.36 4.10
C TYR A 38 20.59 -11.86 4.20
N GLN A 39 21.62 -11.50 4.97
CA GLN A 39 22.05 -10.10 5.07
C GLN A 39 22.48 -9.48 3.73
N LYS A 40 22.92 -10.29 2.76
CA LYS A 40 23.33 -9.81 1.43
C LYS A 40 22.22 -9.82 0.39
N THR A 41 21.23 -10.71 0.53
CA THR A 41 20.25 -10.99 -0.52
C THR A 41 18.81 -10.83 -0.09
N GLY A 42 18.54 -10.69 1.22
CA GLY A 42 17.20 -10.71 1.81
C GLY A 42 16.49 -12.06 1.70
N ILE A 43 17.15 -13.11 1.20
CA ILE A 43 16.53 -14.41 0.90
C ILE A 43 16.90 -15.43 1.98
N SER A 44 15.90 -16.07 2.58
CA SER A 44 16.08 -17.17 3.53
C SER A 44 15.67 -18.51 2.93
N TRP A 45 16.31 -19.58 3.39
CA TRP A 45 15.90 -20.94 3.02
C TRP A 45 14.58 -21.36 3.67
N SER A 46 13.72 -22.07 2.92
CA SER A 46 12.48 -22.67 3.41
C SER A 46 12.36 -24.14 2.99
N GLN A 47 11.72 -24.97 3.82
CA GLN A 47 11.39 -26.37 3.47
C GLN A 47 10.49 -26.45 2.23
N LEU A 48 9.68 -25.41 1.97
CA LEU A 48 8.81 -25.35 0.79
C LEU A 48 9.60 -25.42 -0.52
N ASN A 49 10.86 -24.95 -0.52
CA ASN A 49 11.74 -24.99 -1.69
C ASN A 49 12.08 -26.41 -2.16
N ARG A 50 11.78 -27.44 -1.36
CA ARG A 50 11.94 -28.85 -1.75
C ARG A 50 10.78 -29.38 -2.60
N LEU A 51 9.64 -28.69 -2.59
CA LEU A 51 8.46 -29.13 -3.31
C LEU A 51 8.62 -28.80 -4.81
N PRO A 52 8.50 -29.78 -5.73
CA PRO A 52 8.71 -29.55 -7.15
C PRO A 52 7.80 -28.47 -7.73
N TYR A 53 6.56 -28.40 -7.22
CA TYR A 53 5.52 -27.46 -7.64
C TYR A 53 5.59 -26.10 -6.93
N TRP A 54 6.43 -25.94 -5.90
CA TRP A 54 6.60 -24.66 -5.21
C TRP A 54 7.59 -23.80 -5.97
N ASP A 55 7.16 -22.63 -6.40
CA ASP A 55 8.05 -21.60 -6.94
C ASP A 55 8.03 -20.40 -5.97
N PRO A 56 9.09 -20.18 -5.19
CA PRO A 56 9.12 -19.12 -4.20
C PRO A 56 8.98 -17.72 -4.81
N VAL A 57 9.28 -17.54 -6.10
CA VAL A 57 9.14 -16.25 -6.80
C VAL A 57 7.67 -15.99 -7.14
N LEU A 58 6.95 -17.04 -7.55
CA LEU A 58 5.54 -16.95 -7.96
C LEU A 58 4.56 -17.17 -6.78
N CYS A 59 5.05 -17.71 -5.67
CA CYS A 59 4.26 -18.06 -4.50
C CYS A 59 4.45 -17.11 -3.31
N VAL A 60 5.12 -15.97 -3.49
CA VAL A 60 5.10 -14.88 -2.49
C VAL A 60 3.67 -14.36 -2.40
N SER A 61 3.06 -14.35 -1.23
CA SER A 61 1.80 -13.63 -1.03
C SER A 61 2.12 -12.15 -0.90
N LEU A 62 1.71 -11.33 -1.87
CA LEU A 62 1.83 -9.88 -1.73
C LEU A 62 0.69 -9.40 -0.86
N GLY A 63 1.07 -8.64 0.17
CA GLY A 63 0.18 -8.29 1.25
C GLY A 63 -1.04 -7.48 0.82
N VAL A 64 -2.25 -7.98 1.08
CA VAL A 64 -3.46 -7.13 0.94
C VAL A 64 -3.42 -6.04 2.00
N MET A 65 -3.06 -6.44 3.22
CA MET A 65 -3.08 -5.57 4.38
C MET A 65 -1.95 -4.53 4.29
N ASN A 66 -0.70 -5.00 4.20
CA ASN A 66 0.46 -4.14 4.33
C ASN A 66 0.84 -3.46 3.01
N ASN A 67 0.75 -4.18 1.88
CA ASN A 67 1.16 -3.62 0.60
C ASN A 67 0.06 -2.78 -0.06
N SER A 68 -1.18 -3.28 -0.16
CA SER A 68 -2.26 -2.51 -0.79
C SER A 68 -2.84 -1.44 0.14
N TYR A 69 -3.36 -1.83 1.30
CA TYR A 69 -4.08 -0.88 2.14
C TYR A 69 -3.14 0.10 2.84
N GLU A 70 -2.21 -0.39 3.65
CA GLU A 70 -1.27 0.49 4.36
C GLU A 70 -0.18 1.06 3.43
N GLY A 71 0.17 0.36 2.36
CA GLY A 71 1.18 0.83 1.42
C GLY A 71 0.62 1.81 0.40
N VAL A 72 -0.19 1.31 -0.54
CA VAL A 72 -0.68 2.09 -1.68
C VAL A 72 -1.73 3.12 -1.29
N LEU A 73 -2.75 2.77 -0.51
CA LEU A 73 -3.84 3.70 -0.18
C LEU A 73 -3.36 4.82 0.74
N HIS A 74 -2.56 4.48 1.75
CA HIS A 74 -1.92 5.49 2.60
C HIS A 74 -0.99 6.39 1.80
N HIS A 75 -0.14 5.84 0.92
CA HIS A 75 0.74 6.67 0.09
C HIS A 75 -0.08 7.63 -0.80
N HIS A 76 -1.18 7.15 -1.40
CA HIS A 76 -2.06 8.02 -2.18
C HIS A 76 -2.69 9.13 -1.33
N PHE A 77 -3.29 8.78 -0.21
CA PHE A 77 -4.00 9.73 0.65
C PHE A 77 -3.05 10.70 1.38
N GLY A 78 -1.96 10.17 1.95
CA GLY A 78 -1.00 10.92 2.74
C GLY A 78 -0.08 11.79 1.88
N PHE A 79 0.58 11.18 0.90
CA PHE A 79 1.59 11.83 0.06
C PHE A 79 0.99 12.56 -1.14
N HIS A 80 0.19 11.88 -1.99
CA HIS A 80 -0.34 12.52 -3.21
C HIS A 80 -1.41 13.57 -2.90
N TRP A 81 -2.34 13.29 -1.99
CA TRP A 81 -3.33 14.29 -1.57
C TRP A 81 -2.80 15.26 -0.51
N GLY A 82 -1.63 14.99 0.07
CA GLY A 82 -0.94 15.89 0.99
C GLY A 82 -1.59 15.98 2.37
N PHE A 83 -2.20 14.91 2.87
CA PHE A 83 -2.72 14.86 4.24
C PHE A 83 -1.62 14.64 5.30
N ASP A 84 -0.46 14.09 4.93
CA ASP A 84 0.67 13.88 5.86
C ASP A 84 1.46 15.16 6.14
N THR A 85 1.57 16.05 5.16
CA THR A 85 2.24 17.34 5.33
C THR A 85 1.50 18.21 6.34
N ASP A 86 0.16 18.15 6.34
CA ASP A 86 -0.68 18.80 7.34
C ASP A 86 -0.42 18.24 8.76
N LEU A 87 -0.20 16.92 8.89
CA LEU A 87 0.16 16.29 10.17
C LEU A 87 1.49 16.83 10.70
N ILE A 88 2.52 16.88 9.86
CA ILE A 88 3.87 17.35 10.22
C ILE A 88 3.86 18.83 10.59
N GLN A 89 3.08 19.67 9.89
CA GLN A 89 2.96 21.09 10.22
C GLN A 89 2.23 21.31 11.56
N GLN A 90 1.16 20.56 11.81
CA GLN A 90 0.41 20.63 13.06
C GLN A 90 1.20 20.09 14.27
N THR A 91 2.00 19.03 14.11
CA THR A 91 2.87 18.53 15.18
C THR A 91 3.98 19.53 15.51
N LYS A 92 4.60 20.18 14.50
CA LYS A 92 5.60 21.24 14.72
C LYS A 92 5.04 22.45 15.46
N MET A 93 3.79 22.84 15.19
CA MET A 93 3.13 23.92 15.95
C MET A 93 2.78 23.52 17.39
N LYS A 94 2.51 22.24 17.65
CA LYS A 94 2.21 21.72 19.00
C LYS A 94 3.46 21.36 19.82
N SER A 95 4.59 21.07 19.17
CA SER A 95 5.84 20.61 19.81
C SER A 95 6.67 21.70 20.50
N GLY A 96 6.07 22.85 20.83
CA GLY A 96 6.55 23.65 21.97
C GLY A 96 6.47 22.90 23.31
N ARG A 97 5.84 21.71 23.34
CA ARG A 97 5.77 20.85 24.53
C ARG A 97 5.64 19.37 24.13
N SER A 98 6.68 18.59 24.39
CA SER A 98 6.80 17.12 24.27
C SER A 98 6.86 16.54 22.85
N GLY A 99 8.06 16.12 22.44
CA GLY A 99 8.32 15.38 21.21
C GLY A 99 7.89 13.91 21.29
N MET A 100 7.22 13.44 20.24
CA MET A 100 6.99 12.03 19.98
C MET A 100 7.35 11.80 18.51
N GLU A 101 8.34 10.94 18.26
CA GLU A 101 8.86 10.63 16.93
C GLU A 101 7.84 9.84 16.09
N PHE A 102 7.67 10.27 14.85
CA PHE A 102 6.90 9.60 13.80
C PHE A 102 7.79 8.50 13.20
N LYS A 103 7.39 7.24 13.34
CA LYS A 103 8.09 6.11 12.72
C LYS A 103 7.42 5.78 11.39
N SER A 104 8.08 6.11 10.27
CA SER A 104 7.76 5.54 8.97
C SER A 104 8.11 4.05 8.99
N MET A 105 7.20 3.22 8.50
CA MET A 105 7.44 1.79 8.30
C MET A 105 8.22 1.64 6.98
N ASP A 106 9.50 1.97 7.02
CA ASP A 106 10.44 1.70 5.92
C ASP A 106 10.93 0.25 6.09
N LEU A 107 10.51 -0.63 5.18
CA LEU A 107 11.13 -1.94 5.02
C LEU A 107 12.35 -1.80 4.10
N ASP A 108 13.49 -1.99 4.75
CA ASP A 108 14.83 -2.37 4.30
C ASP A 108 15.89 -1.28 4.11
N ASP A 109 17.03 -1.65 4.68
CA ASP A 109 18.15 -0.91 5.21
C ASP A 109 19.25 -0.79 4.15
N SER A 110 19.55 0.44 3.76
CA SER A 110 20.89 0.75 3.25
C SER A 110 21.27 2.14 3.72
N GLU A 111 22.20 2.18 4.68
CA GLU A 111 22.84 3.36 5.20
C GLU A 111 23.20 4.36 4.09
N THR A 112 22.48 5.48 4.04
CA THR A 112 23.02 6.72 3.51
C THR A 112 22.71 7.84 4.49
N SER A 113 23.81 8.38 5.00
CA SER A 113 23.92 9.47 5.96
C SER A 113 23.00 10.66 5.66
N ASN A 114 22.25 11.07 6.69
CA ASN A 114 22.00 12.46 7.10
C ASN A 114 22.27 13.53 6.05
N GLU A 115 21.33 13.81 5.14
CA GLU A 115 21.16 15.14 4.55
C GLU A 115 19.68 15.44 4.24
N GLU A 116 19.16 16.41 5.01
CA GLU A 116 18.12 17.38 4.63
C GLU A 116 16.69 16.89 4.36
N SER A 117 15.86 17.13 5.38
CA SER A 117 14.43 17.38 5.26
C SER A 117 14.12 18.58 4.34
N LYS A 118 14.30 18.45 3.02
CA LYS A 118 13.65 19.31 2.04
C LYS A 118 12.24 18.79 1.84
N VAL A 119 11.28 19.47 2.47
CA VAL A 119 9.85 19.33 2.18
C VAL A 119 9.67 19.73 0.71
N PHE A 120 9.72 18.75 -0.20
CA PHE A 120 9.37 18.97 -1.59
C PHE A 120 7.93 19.44 -1.60
N ALA A 121 7.69 20.64 -2.12
CA ALA A 121 6.35 21.16 -2.37
C ALA A 121 5.72 20.28 -3.46
N VAL A 122 5.08 19.19 -3.02
CA VAL A 122 4.19 18.39 -3.86
C VAL A 122 2.99 19.29 -4.12
N GLU A 123 2.69 19.55 -5.39
CA GLU A 123 1.44 20.16 -5.80
C GLU A 123 0.34 19.14 -5.51
N CYS A 124 -0.16 19.20 -4.27
CA CYS A 124 -1.17 18.35 -3.68
C CYS A 124 -2.52 19.06 -3.71
N LEU A 125 -3.58 18.40 -3.24
CA LEU A 125 -4.90 19.02 -3.13
C LEU A 125 -4.81 20.35 -2.36
N SER A 126 -5.56 21.35 -2.79
CA SER A 126 -5.64 22.63 -2.08
C SER A 126 -6.14 22.42 -0.64
N ASN A 127 -5.72 23.27 0.28
CA ASN A 127 -6.15 23.18 1.68
C ASN A 127 -7.68 23.25 1.82
N ASP A 128 -8.35 24.05 0.98
CA ASP A 128 -9.80 24.13 0.94
C ASP A 128 -10.43 22.80 0.53
N SER A 129 -9.89 22.16 -0.52
CA SER A 129 -10.36 20.83 -0.96
C SER A 129 -10.18 19.77 0.12
N LYS A 130 -9.02 19.75 0.80
CA LYS A 130 -8.77 18.84 1.92
C LYS A 130 -9.75 19.07 3.07
N GLN A 131 -10.06 20.33 3.39
CA GLN A 131 -11.00 20.66 4.45
C GLN A 131 -12.44 20.26 4.09
N THR A 132 -12.84 20.47 2.84
CA THR A 132 -14.12 20.00 2.31
C THR A 132 -14.24 18.49 2.42
N ILE A 133 -13.22 17.73 2.00
CA ILE A 133 -13.18 16.27 2.14
C ILE A 133 -13.32 15.86 3.62
N ARG A 134 -12.55 16.49 4.53
CA ARG A 134 -12.64 16.21 5.97
C ARG A 134 -14.03 16.46 6.54
N ASN A 135 -14.69 17.55 6.11
CA ASN A 135 -16.03 17.89 6.58
C ASN A 135 -17.05 16.86 6.06
N LYS A 136 -17.04 16.57 4.76
CA LYS A 136 -17.95 15.57 4.16
C LYS A 136 -17.76 14.17 4.75
N ILE A 137 -16.53 13.76 5.08
CA ILE A 137 -16.27 12.47 5.75
C ILE A 137 -17.01 12.37 7.11
N LYS A 138 -17.17 13.47 7.84
CA LYS A 138 -17.88 13.48 9.13
C LYS A 138 -19.39 13.25 8.98
N ASP A 139 -19.93 13.65 7.84
CA ASP A 139 -21.35 13.53 7.53
C ASP A 139 -21.73 12.12 7.01
N VAL A 140 -20.74 11.29 6.67
CA VAL A 140 -20.95 9.91 6.25
C VAL A 140 -21.40 9.04 7.43
N ILE A 141 -22.60 8.48 7.33
CA ILE A 141 -23.17 7.53 8.29
C ILE A 141 -23.00 6.11 7.74
N VAL A 142 -22.34 5.23 8.52
CA VAL A 142 -22.15 3.82 8.16
C VAL A 142 -22.91 2.87 9.10
N PRO A 143 -23.35 1.68 8.64
CA PRO A 143 -24.03 0.70 9.48
C PRO A 143 -23.18 0.19 10.65
N LYS A 144 -23.83 -0.30 11.71
CA LYS A 144 -23.17 -0.97 12.83
C LYS A 144 -22.40 -2.20 12.32
N GLY A 145 -21.09 -2.23 12.55
CA GLY A 145 -20.18 -3.29 12.10
C GLY A 145 -19.16 -2.84 11.06
N VAL A 146 -19.34 -1.65 10.47
CA VAL A 146 -18.31 -0.98 9.67
C VAL A 146 -17.52 -0.03 10.59
N SER A 147 -16.20 -0.04 10.47
CA SER A 147 -15.33 0.87 11.24
C SER A 147 -15.68 2.33 10.95
N GLN A 148 -15.95 3.10 12.00
CA GLN A 148 -16.23 4.52 11.87
C GLN A 148 -14.92 5.32 11.81
N ILE A 149 -14.78 6.15 10.77
CA ILE A 149 -13.54 6.85 10.42
C ILE A 149 -13.53 8.32 10.92
N THR A 150 -14.68 8.82 11.36
CA THR A 150 -15.09 10.24 11.42
C THR A 150 -14.23 11.20 12.27
N SER A 151 -13.32 10.73 13.11
CA SER A 151 -12.43 11.61 13.92
C SER A 151 -10.94 11.46 13.65
N LYS A 152 -10.50 10.55 12.77
CA LYS A 152 -9.10 10.09 12.71
C LYS A 152 -8.30 10.57 11.49
N VAL A 153 -8.96 11.11 10.47
CA VAL A 153 -8.32 11.32 9.16
C VAL A 153 -7.51 12.61 9.09
N GLY A 154 -6.18 12.48 9.04
CA GLY A 154 -5.27 13.59 8.71
C GLY A 154 -5.22 14.71 9.75
N THR A 155 -5.41 14.40 11.04
CA THR A 155 -5.24 15.34 12.16
C THR A 155 -4.18 14.86 13.14
N SER A 156 -3.29 15.75 13.60
CA SER A 156 -2.08 15.40 14.37
C SER A 156 -2.29 14.78 15.76
N GLY A 157 -3.53 14.57 16.19
CA GLY A 157 -3.87 14.20 17.56
C GLY A 157 -4.53 12.82 17.71
N ASN A 158 -5.00 12.23 16.62
CA ASN A 158 -5.72 10.96 16.64
C ASN A 158 -4.94 10.01 15.74
N GLY A 159 -4.35 8.95 16.31
CA GLY A 159 -3.34 8.08 15.69
C GLY A 159 -3.62 7.60 14.26
N GLN A 160 -2.56 7.04 13.63
CA GLN A 160 -2.59 6.53 12.26
C GLN A 160 -3.77 5.55 12.02
N LEU A 161 -4.37 5.62 10.83
CA LEU A 161 -5.42 4.70 10.42
C LEU A 161 -4.86 3.28 10.31
N LYS A 162 -5.63 2.31 10.79
CA LYS A 162 -5.35 0.89 10.61
C LYS A 162 -5.70 0.44 9.19
N GLU A 163 -5.20 -0.72 8.80
CA GLU A 163 -5.31 -1.29 7.45
C GLU A 163 -6.77 -1.57 7.06
N SER A 164 -7.56 -2.07 8.02
CA SER A 164 -9.02 -2.21 7.83
C SER A 164 -9.76 -0.87 7.70
N GLU A 165 -9.22 0.20 8.30
CA GLU A 165 -9.78 1.55 8.22
C GLU A 165 -9.44 2.20 6.86
N TRP A 166 -8.24 1.96 6.32
CA TRP A 166 -7.87 2.35 4.96
C TRP A 166 -8.79 1.74 3.91
N ARG A 167 -9.08 0.43 4.02
CA ARG A 167 -10.05 -0.24 3.15
C ARG A 167 -11.41 0.44 3.21
N VAL A 168 -11.94 0.66 4.42
CA VAL A 168 -13.26 1.28 4.59
C VAL A 168 -13.28 2.72 4.05
N LEU A 169 -12.20 3.49 4.24
CA LEU A 169 -12.07 4.84 3.71
C LEU A 169 -12.24 4.84 2.19
N PHE A 170 -11.48 4.01 1.46
CA PHE A 170 -11.53 3.99 0.00
C PHE A 170 -12.73 3.24 -0.59
N SER A 171 -13.23 2.21 0.07
CA SER A 171 -14.38 1.43 -0.40
C SER A 171 -15.73 2.08 -0.12
N VAL A 172 -15.83 2.94 0.90
CA VAL A 172 -17.12 3.48 1.38
C VAL A 172 -17.11 5.01 1.44
N TYR A 173 -16.19 5.61 2.18
CA TYR A 173 -16.25 7.05 2.46
C TYR A 173 -15.86 7.90 1.24
N ILE A 174 -14.71 7.62 0.62
CA ILE A 174 -14.22 8.38 -0.54
C ILE A 174 -15.22 8.35 -1.70
N PRO A 175 -15.79 7.19 -2.12
CA PRO A 175 -16.82 7.18 -3.15
C PRO A 175 -18.00 8.11 -2.83
N LEU A 176 -18.51 8.09 -1.60
CA LEU A 176 -19.62 8.95 -1.18
C LEU A 176 -19.25 10.45 -1.19
N VAL A 177 -18.06 10.79 -0.68
CA VAL A 177 -17.54 12.17 -0.65
C VAL A 177 -17.29 12.70 -2.06
N PHE A 178 -16.79 11.85 -2.95
CA PHE A 178 -16.54 12.21 -4.35
C PHE A 178 -17.85 12.30 -5.14
N LEU A 179 -18.81 11.40 -4.94
CA LEU A 179 -20.15 11.49 -5.54
C LEU A 179 -20.82 12.83 -5.26
N ASP A 180 -20.67 13.34 -4.04
CA ASP A 180 -21.20 14.65 -3.65
C ASP A 180 -20.41 15.83 -4.28
N SER A 181 -19.13 15.60 -4.63
CA SER A 181 -18.27 16.61 -5.28
C SER A 181 -18.31 16.52 -6.81
N LEU A 182 -18.88 15.46 -7.39
CA LEU A 182 -19.00 15.22 -8.83
C LEU A 182 -19.93 16.19 -9.56
N PHE A 183 -20.83 16.84 -8.83
CA PHE A 183 -21.81 17.76 -9.40
C PHE A 183 -21.25 19.18 -9.61
N GLU A 184 -20.02 19.45 -9.17
CA GLU A 184 -19.36 20.74 -9.37
C GLU A 184 -18.33 20.63 -10.52
N THR A 185 -18.82 20.97 -11.70
CA THR A 185 -18.26 20.73 -13.04
C THR A 185 -17.03 21.58 -13.37
N GLU A 186 -15.84 21.14 -12.96
CA GLU A 186 -14.56 21.66 -13.50
C GLU A 186 -13.75 20.55 -14.20
N PRO A 187 -13.12 20.80 -15.37
CA PRO A 187 -12.37 19.79 -16.11
C PRO A 187 -11.21 19.16 -15.33
N GLN A 188 -10.60 19.91 -14.41
CA GLN A 188 -9.52 19.41 -13.55
C GLN A 188 -10.03 18.38 -12.53
N ASN A 189 -11.31 18.48 -12.12
CA ASN A 189 -11.95 17.51 -11.23
C ASN A 189 -12.16 16.16 -11.94
N HIS A 190 -12.30 16.15 -13.26
CA HIS A 190 -12.47 14.91 -14.02
C HIS A 190 -11.23 14.01 -13.94
N LEU A 191 -10.02 14.58 -14.05
CA LEU A 191 -8.80 13.78 -13.99
C LEU A 191 -8.57 13.19 -12.60
N LEU A 192 -8.79 13.99 -11.55
CA LEU A 192 -8.74 13.53 -10.15
C LEU A 192 -9.79 12.44 -9.89
N LEU A 193 -10.99 12.57 -10.43
CA LEU A 193 -12.03 11.57 -10.35
C LEU A 193 -11.61 10.26 -11.00
N VAL A 194 -11.10 10.29 -12.24
CA VAL A 194 -10.66 9.09 -12.95
C VAL A 194 -9.57 8.39 -12.16
N ASN A 195 -8.60 9.14 -11.65
CA ASN A 195 -7.52 8.63 -10.82
C ASN A 195 -8.04 7.94 -9.54
N THR A 196 -8.92 8.63 -8.80
CA THR A 196 -9.48 8.14 -7.54
C THR A 196 -10.37 6.91 -7.79
N THR A 197 -11.21 6.95 -8.82
CA THR A 197 -12.12 5.86 -9.18
C THR A 197 -11.35 4.61 -9.60
N ALA A 198 -10.29 4.76 -10.38
CA ALA A 198 -9.42 3.67 -10.77
C ALA A 198 -8.81 2.97 -9.53
N LEU A 199 -8.32 3.76 -8.56
CA LEU A 199 -7.77 3.22 -7.32
C LEU A 199 -8.84 2.53 -6.45
N ILE A 200 -10.07 3.07 -6.38
CA ILE A 200 -11.19 2.44 -5.68
C ILE A 200 -11.51 1.07 -6.30
N LYS A 201 -11.61 0.99 -7.63
CA LYS A 201 -11.85 -0.29 -8.31
C LYS A 201 -10.78 -1.34 -8.01
N CYS A 202 -9.51 -0.94 -8.05
CA CYS A 202 -8.41 -1.82 -7.64
C CYS A 202 -8.56 -2.29 -6.19
N THR A 203 -8.97 -1.41 -5.28
CA THR A 203 -9.20 -1.71 -3.86
C THR A 203 -10.33 -2.73 -3.67
N GLU A 204 -11.42 -2.59 -4.42
CA GLU A 204 -12.54 -3.53 -4.40
C GLU A 204 -12.12 -4.91 -4.90
N ILE A 205 -11.40 -4.98 -6.03
CA ILE A 205 -10.88 -6.24 -6.59
C ILE A 205 -9.98 -6.96 -5.57
N VAL A 206 -9.04 -6.23 -4.96
CA VAL A 206 -8.12 -6.80 -3.96
C VAL A 206 -8.84 -7.24 -2.70
N GLY A 207 -9.88 -6.49 -2.30
CA GLY A 207 -10.70 -6.76 -1.12
C GLY A 207 -11.87 -7.73 -1.36
N ALA A 208 -12.02 -8.28 -2.57
CA ALA A 208 -13.12 -9.13 -2.93
C ALA A 208 -12.99 -10.52 -2.27
N LYS A 209 -14.13 -11.11 -1.88
CA LYS A 209 -14.21 -12.47 -1.31
C LYS A 209 -14.38 -13.56 -2.36
N SER A 210 -14.74 -13.16 -3.57
CA SER A 210 -14.90 -13.99 -4.76
C SER A 210 -14.52 -13.11 -5.95
N ILE A 211 -13.86 -13.69 -6.95
CA ILE A 211 -13.45 -12.97 -8.14
C ILE A 211 -13.49 -13.90 -9.35
N THR A 212 -13.98 -13.40 -10.48
CA THR A 212 -13.88 -14.10 -11.77
C THR A 212 -12.59 -13.74 -12.50
N GLN A 213 -12.24 -14.50 -13.54
CA GLN A 213 -11.05 -14.20 -14.34
C GLN A 213 -11.20 -12.88 -15.10
N GLU A 214 -12.42 -12.55 -15.54
CA GLU A 214 -12.73 -11.29 -16.21
C GLU A 214 -12.54 -10.10 -15.27
N GLU A 215 -13.03 -10.20 -14.03
CA GLU A 215 -12.84 -9.16 -13.01
C GLU A 215 -11.36 -8.97 -12.65
N ALA A 216 -10.59 -10.06 -12.50
CA ALA A 216 -9.16 -9.99 -12.25
C ALA A 216 -8.40 -9.31 -13.42
N ALA A 217 -8.86 -9.51 -14.66
CA ALA A 217 -8.27 -8.90 -15.86
C ALA A 217 -8.57 -7.38 -15.99
N LEU A 218 -9.49 -6.83 -15.18
CA LEU A 218 -9.71 -5.39 -15.09
C LEU A 218 -8.64 -4.70 -14.25
N PHE A 219 -8.05 -5.39 -13.27
CA PHE A 219 -7.07 -4.79 -12.36
C PHE A 219 -5.89 -4.11 -13.06
N PRO A 220 -5.20 -4.74 -14.04
CA PRO A 220 -4.11 -4.08 -14.76
C PRO A 220 -4.55 -2.82 -15.50
N GLN A 221 -5.79 -2.82 -16.02
CA GLN A 221 -6.34 -1.69 -16.78
C GLN A 221 -6.60 -0.50 -15.86
N ASP A 222 -7.32 -0.74 -14.75
CA ASP A 222 -7.62 0.30 -13.77
C ASP A 222 -6.33 0.78 -13.09
N TYR A 223 -5.39 -0.11 -12.73
CA TYR A 223 -4.13 0.31 -12.10
C TYR A 223 -3.23 1.09 -13.06
N GLY A 224 -3.22 0.72 -14.34
CA GLY A 224 -2.53 1.50 -15.39
C GLY A 224 -3.14 2.88 -15.61
N ALA A 225 -4.48 2.99 -15.54
CA ALA A 225 -5.19 4.27 -15.58
C ALA A 225 -4.85 5.12 -14.35
N TYR A 226 -4.81 4.53 -13.15
CA TYR A 226 -4.36 5.19 -11.93
C TYR A 226 -2.93 5.73 -12.08
N GLN A 227 -1.96 4.92 -12.51
CA GLN A 227 -0.57 5.36 -12.68
C GLN A 227 -0.44 6.50 -13.71
N THR A 228 -1.12 6.36 -14.86
CA THR A 228 -1.09 7.36 -15.93
C THR A 228 -1.65 8.70 -15.46
N THR A 229 -2.83 8.67 -14.85
CA THR A 229 -3.48 9.89 -14.34
C THR A 229 -2.73 10.49 -13.16
N SER A 230 -2.13 9.67 -12.30
CA SER A 230 -1.26 10.14 -11.21
C SER A 230 -0.09 10.96 -11.78
N SER A 231 0.58 10.48 -12.82
CA SER A 231 1.69 11.19 -13.50
C SER A 231 1.32 12.56 -14.07
N GLN A 232 0.04 12.76 -14.38
CA GLN A 232 -0.47 14.02 -14.93
C GLN A 232 -0.90 14.97 -13.81
N LEU A 233 -1.44 14.44 -12.71
CA LEU A 233 -1.94 15.21 -11.57
C LEU A 233 -0.83 15.69 -10.64
N PHE A 234 0.12 14.81 -10.31
CA PHE A 234 1.09 15.04 -9.26
C PHE A 234 2.49 15.24 -9.85
N LYS A 235 3.12 16.39 -9.54
CA LYS A 235 4.52 16.63 -9.89
C LYS A 235 5.45 15.90 -8.90
N ASN A 236 6.61 15.46 -9.37
CA ASN A 236 7.64 14.76 -8.55
C ASN A 236 7.11 13.49 -7.86
N ILE A 237 6.51 12.58 -8.64
CA ILE A 237 6.01 11.31 -8.09
C ILE A 237 7.14 10.47 -7.51
N LYS A 238 7.04 10.20 -6.21
CA LYS A 238 7.78 9.11 -5.57
C LYS A 238 7.00 7.82 -5.78
N ILE A 239 7.60 6.85 -6.48
CA ILE A 239 7.03 5.50 -6.59
C ILE A 239 7.65 4.66 -5.49
N THR A 240 6.82 4.17 -4.57
CA THR A 240 7.25 3.27 -3.49
C THR A 240 7.35 1.82 -3.99
N PRO A 241 8.12 0.94 -3.33
CA PRO A 241 8.13 -0.48 -3.63
C PRO A 241 6.73 -1.10 -3.63
N ASN A 242 5.82 -0.59 -2.78
CA ASN A 242 4.45 -1.06 -2.71
C ASN A 242 3.69 -0.90 -4.04
N HIS A 243 3.93 0.19 -4.77
CA HIS A 243 3.37 0.38 -6.11
C HIS A 243 3.93 -0.63 -7.11
N HIS A 244 5.20 -0.99 -7.00
CA HIS A 244 5.81 -2.00 -7.85
C HIS A 244 5.20 -3.39 -7.58
N TYR A 245 5.16 -3.81 -6.32
CA TYR A 245 4.56 -5.07 -5.90
C TYR A 245 3.10 -5.18 -6.33
N THR A 246 2.33 -4.10 -6.22
CA THR A 246 0.92 -4.10 -6.62
C THR A 246 0.71 -4.48 -8.10
N MET A 247 1.69 -4.24 -8.98
CA MET A 247 1.60 -4.65 -10.39
C MET A 247 1.58 -6.17 -10.59
N HIS A 248 2.02 -6.95 -9.59
CA HIS A 248 1.98 -8.41 -9.61
C HIS A 248 0.68 -9.00 -9.06
N MET A 249 -0.21 -8.19 -8.47
CA MET A 249 -1.50 -8.67 -7.95
C MET A 249 -2.38 -9.42 -8.96
N PRO A 250 -2.45 -9.04 -10.25
CA PRO A 250 -3.19 -9.81 -11.25
C PRO A 250 -2.74 -11.26 -11.36
N GLU A 251 -1.42 -11.49 -11.37
CA GLU A 251 -0.85 -12.85 -11.45
C GLU A 251 -1.21 -13.65 -10.20
N GLN A 252 -1.26 -12.99 -9.04
CA GLN A 252 -1.66 -13.62 -7.79
C GLN A 252 -3.14 -13.94 -7.74
N LEU A 253 -4.01 -13.02 -8.19
CA LEU A 253 -5.45 -13.24 -8.29
C LEU A 253 -5.77 -14.45 -9.17
N MET A 254 -5.07 -14.58 -10.31
CA MET A 254 -5.26 -15.71 -11.23
C MET A 254 -4.78 -17.04 -10.64
N ARG A 255 -3.75 -17.03 -9.79
CA ARG A 255 -3.16 -18.23 -9.20
C ARG A 255 -3.86 -18.69 -7.92
N TRP A 256 -4.12 -17.76 -7.03
CA TRP A 256 -4.61 -18.03 -5.67
C TRP A 256 -6.10 -17.77 -5.52
N GLY A 257 -6.73 -17.12 -6.51
CA GLY A 257 -8.10 -16.62 -6.39
C GLY A 257 -8.15 -15.34 -5.53
N PRO A 258 -9.24 -15.11 -4.80
CA PRO A 258 -9.43 -13.90 -4.00
C PRO A 258 -8.30 -13.68 -2.97
N LEU A 259 -7.55 -12.58 -3.09
CA LEU A 259 -6.36 -12.31 -2.25
C LEU A 259 -6.69 -12.15 -0.77
N ILE A 260 -7.92 -11.72 -0.44
CA ILE A 260 -8.33 -11.60 0.96
C ILE A 260 -8.23 -12.94 1.72
N GLY A 261 -8.37 -14.08 1.01
CA GLY A 261 -8.26 -15.42 1.60
C GLY A 261 -6.83 -15.82 1.99
N VAL A 262 -5.82 -15.22 1.37
CA VAL A 262 -4.38 -15.46 1.64
C VAL A 262 -3.71 -14.27 2.33
N SER A 263 -4.51 -13.28 2.74
CA SER A 263 -4.03 -12.05 3.39
C SER A 263 -3.51 -12.27 4.82
N GLU A 264 -2.76 -11.29 5.31
CA GLU A 264 -2.05 -11.31 6.59
C GLU A 264 -2.99 -11.20 7.79
N PHE A 265 -4.25 -10.78 7.59
CA PHE A 265 -5.23 -10.56 8.65
C PHE A 265 -5.40 -11.77 9.59
N GLY A 266 -5.38 -12.99 9.04
CA GLY A 266 -5.49 -14.21 9.83
C GLY A 266 -4.28 -14.43 10.73
N GLY A 267 -3.08 -14.24 10.16
CA GLY A 267 -1.81 -14.38 10.88
C GLY A 267 -1.67 -13.34 11.99
N GLU A 268 -1.94 -12.08 11.70
CA GLU A 268 -1.84 -10.97 12.67
C GLU A 268 -2.80 -11.14 13.85
N ARG A 269 -4.04 -11.62 13.61
CA ARG A 269 -4.98 -11.95 14.70
C ARG A 269 -4.47 -13.09 15.57
N LEU A 270 -3.87 -14.10 14.96
CA LEU A 270 -3.28 -15.22 15.68
C LEU A 270 -2.10 -14.73 16.53
N ILE A 271 -1.18 -13.96 15.96
CA ILE A 271 -0.04 -13.35 16.68
C ILE A 271 -0.55 -12.51 17.86
N GLY A 272 -1.53 -11.64 17.63
CA GLY A 272 -2.13 -10.83 18.70
C GLY A 272 -2.82 -11.64 19.79
N THR A 273 -3.26 -12.87 19.50
CA THR A 273 -3.76 -13.82 20.51
C THR A 273 -2.59 -14.47 21.24
N LEU A 274 -1.55 -14.88 20.51
CA LEU A 274 -0.38 -15.55 21.07
C LEU A 274 0.39 -14.65 22.04
N VAL A 275 0.58 -13.37 21.71
CA VAL A 275 1.25 -12.38 22.56
C VAL A 275 0.54 -12.16 23.90
N LYS A 276 -0.76 -12.48 23.99
CA LYS A 276 -1.52 -12.35 25.25
C LYS A 276 -1.31 -13.53 26.20
N PHE A 277 -0.74 -14.65 25.74
CA PHE A 277 -0.35 -15.72 26.65
C PHE A 277 0.87 -15.25 27.47
N LYS A 278 0.83 -15.53 28.78
CA LYS A 278 2.00 -15.28 29.63
C LYS A 278 3.14 -16.18 29.17
N ASN A 279 4.28 -15.57 28.87
CA ASN A 279 5.54 -16.30 28.83
C ASN A 279 5.84 -16.73 30.29
N ASN A 280 5.84 -18.03 30.55
CA ASN A 280 6.25 -18.60 31.84
C ASN A 280 7.74 -18.34 32.09
#